data_AF-A0A502IMQ5-F1
#
_entry.id   AF-A0A502IMQ5-F1
#
_cell.length_a   1.000
_cell.length_b   1.000
_cell.length_c   1.000
_cell.angle_alpha   90.00
_cell.angle_beta   90.00
_cell.angle_gamma   90.00
#
_symmetry.space_group_name_H-M   'P 1'
#
loop_
_entity.id
_entity.type
_entity.pdbx_description
1 polymer ?
#
loop_
_entity_poly.entity_id
_entity_poly.type
_entity_poly.pdbx_seq_one_letter_code
_entity_poly.pdbx_strand_id
1 'polypeptide(L)' 'MKKDHVPYGSDVSAGTYECADCGREYTNQSKTSLPPCPDFKPSTHVLNGWNILTGQGDAVADPYPNKPSK' A
#
# COMPACT_ATOMS: atom_id res chain seq x y z
N MET A 1 -7.52 2.57 14.19
CA MET A 1 -7.82 3.10 12.85
C MET A 1 -6.72 2.60 11.94
N LYS A 2 -6.95 1.50 11.22
CA LYS A 2 -6.01 0.97 10.22
C LYS A 2 -5.98 1.97 9.06
N LYS A 3 -4.80 2.51 8.76
CA LYS A 3 -4.60 3.66 7.89
C LYS A 3 -3.72 3.19 6.76
N ASP A 4 -4.33 2.46 5.86
CA ASP A 4 -3.54 1.61 5.00
C ASP A 4 -4.20 1.60 3.61
N HIS A 5 -3.90 2.61 2.80
CA HIS A 5 -4.19 2.60 1.36
C HIS A 5 -2.87 2.82 0.67
N VAL A 6 -2.25 1.71 0.25
CA VAL A 6 -0.96 1.70 -0.43
C VAL A 6 -1.23 1.59 -1.93
N PRO A 7 -0.93 2.62 -2.73
CA PRO A 7 -1.15 2.56 -4.16
C PRO A 7 -0.30 1.47 -4.82
N TYR A 8 -0.73 0.99 -5.98
CA TYR A 8 0.11 0.08 -6.77
C TYR A 8 1.45 0.73 -7.11
N GLY A 9 2.52 -0.04 -7.01
CA GLY A 9 3.88 0.43 -7.26
C GLY A 9 4.61 0.99 -6.05
N SER A 10 3.95 1.18 -4.90
CA SER A 10 4.57 1.67 -3.67
C SER A 10 5.59 0.70 -3.07
N ASP A 11 6.52 1.26 -2.30
CA ASP A 11 7.51 0.53 -1.53
C ASP A 11 6.85 -0.04 -0.26
N VAL A 12 6.98 -1.34 -0.06
CA VAL A 12 6.38 -2.00 1.10
C VAL A 12 7.33 -2.95 1.81
N SER A 13 7.12 -3.11 3.11
CA SER A 13 7.82 -4.13 3.90
C SER A 13 7.22 -5.53 3.68
N ALA A 14 7.91 -6.55 4.20
CA ALA A 14 7.32 -7.88 4.29
C ALA A 14 6.05 -7.84 5.15
N GLY A 15 4.97 -8.43 4.65
CA GLY A 15 3.67 -8.30 5.28
C GLY A 15 2.54 -8.92 4.47
N THR A 16 1.35 -8.90 5.06
CA THR A 16 0.10 -9.29 4.42
C THR A 16 -0.68 -8.03 4.08
N TYR A 17 -1.11 -7.96 2.83
CA TYR A 17 -1.87 -6.87 2.26
C TYR A 17 -3.20 -7.41 1.76
N GLU A 18 -4.24 -6.60 1.73
CA GLU A 18 -5.56 -6.94 1.23
C GLU A 18 -5.94 -5.93 0.17
N CYS A 19 -6.40 -6.36 -1.00
CA CYS A 19 -6.81 -5.43 -2.04
C CYS A 19 -7.97 -4.56 -1.53
N ALA A 20 -7.83 -3.24 -1.61
CA ALA A 20 -8.85 -2.31 -1.14
C ALA A 20 -10.16 -2.40 -1.93
N ASP A 21 -10.11 -2.97 -3.13
CA ASP A 21 -11.23 -3.07 -4.05
C ASP A 21 -11.93 -4.43 -4.02
N CYS A 22 -11.17 -5.53 -4.00
CA CYS A 22 -11.72 -6.89 -4.10
C CYS A 22 -11.52 -7.75 -2.84
N GLY A 23 -10.84 -7.24 -1.81
CA GLY A 23 -10.59 -7.96 -0.56
C GLY A 23 -9.60 -9.12 -0.70
N ARG A 24 -8.84 -9.18 -1.79
CA ARG A 24 -7.86 -10.25 -2.01
C ARG A 24 -6.67 -10.11 -1.07
N GLU A 25 -6.41 -11.13 -0.27
CA GLU A 25 -5.21 -11.21 0.55
C GLU A 25 -3.97 -11.54 -0.30
N TYR A 26 -2.90 -10.82 -0.03
CA TYR A 26 -1.62 -10.88 -0.72
C TYR A 26 -0.49 -10.77 0.28
N THR A 27 0.17 -11.89 0.53
CA THR A 27 1.34 -11.94 1.41
C THR A 27 2.60 -11.84 0.57
N ASN A 28 3.51 -10.97 1.00
CA ASN A 28 4.68 -10.63 0.23
C ASN A 28 5.89 -10.35 1.16
N GLN A 29 7.10 -10.50 0.61
CA GLN A 29 8.35 -10.08 1.26
C GLN A 29 8.67 -8.61 0.94
N SER A 30 9.57 -7.97 1.69
CA SER A 30 9.92 -6.56 1.49
C SER A 30 10.34 -6.32 0.03
N LYS A 31 9.64 -5.41 -0.64
CA LYS A 31 9.95 -5.05 -2.02
C LYS A 31 9.63 -3.59 -2.29
N THR A 32 10.42 -3.01 -3.17
CA THR A 32 10.34 -1.60 -3.55
C THR A 32 9.21 -1.28 -4.52
N SER A 33 8.50 -2.29 -5.02
CA SER A 33 7.35 -2.05 -5.88
C SER A 33 6.28 -3.12 -5.69
N LEU A 34 5.17 -2.73 -5.08
CA LEU A 34 4.03 -3.60 -4.86
C LEU A 34 3.27 -3.81 -6.19
N PRO A 35 3.11 -5.04 -6.68
CA PRO A 35 2.41 -5.29 -7.92
C PRO A 35 0.92 -4.92 -7.79
N PRO A 36 0.25 -4.65 -8.93
CA PRO A 36 -1.19 -4.50 -8.95
C PRO A 36 -1.88 -5.79 -8.50
N CYS A 37 -3.15 -5.68 -8.10
CA CYS A 37 -3.95 -6.83 -7.73
C CYS A 37 -3.91 -7.89 -8.86
N PRO A 38 -3.61 -9.17 -8.56
CA PRO A 38 -3.59 -10.19 -9.59
C PRO A 38 -4.98 -10.49 -10.16
N ASP A 39 -6.06 -10.12 -9.45
CA ASP A 39 -7.45 -10.11 -9.94
C ASP A 39 -7.89 -8.70 -10.38
N PHE A 40 -6.95 -7.84 -10.77
CA PHE A 40 -7.26 -6.47 -11.19
C PHE A 40 -8.31 -6.46 -12.30
N LYS A 41 -9.43 -5.79 -12.02
CA LYS A 41 -10.54 -5.59 -12.94
C LYS A 41 -10.84 -4.10 -13.03
N PRO A 42 -10.70 -3.46 -14.20
CA PRO A 42 -10.88 -2.02 -14.36
C PRO A 42 -12.28 -1.52 -14.00
N SER A 43 -13.29 -2.40 -13.99
CA SER A 43 -14.67 -2.06 -13.60
C SER A 43 -14.91 -2.07 -12.08
N THR A 44 -14.10 -2.81 -11.31
CA THR A 44 -14.32 -2.97 -9.86
C THR A 44 -13.17 -2.44 -9.02
N HIS A 45 -12.00 -2.21 -9.61
CA HIS A 45 -10.82 -1.67 -8.94
C HIS A 45 -10.73 -0.17 -9.18
N VAL A 46 -11.37 0.59 -8.29
CA VAL A 46 -11.49 2.05 -8.34
C VAL A 46 -10.40 2.70 -7.48
N LEU A 47 -10.09 2.09 -6.33
CA LEU A 47 -9.13 2.58 -5.36
C LEU A 47 -7.69 2.27 -5.77
N ASN A 48 -7.45 1.19 -6.51
CA ASN A 48 -6.14 0.82 -7.06
C ASN A 48 -5.04 0.77 -6.01
N GLY A 49 -5.35 0.13 -4.89
CA GLY A 49 -4.44 0.07 -3.77
C GLY A 49 -4.68 -1.12 -2.85
N TRP A 50 -3.85 -1.19 -1.83
CA TRP A 50 -3.78 -2.28 -0.89
C TRP A 50 -3.94 -1.77 0.54
N ASN A 51 -4.80 -2.44 1.29
CA ASN A 51 -4.91 -2.38 2.73
C ASN A 51 -3.79 -3.17 3.38
N ILE A 52 -3.11 -2.62 4.37
CA ILE A 52 -2.06 -3.32 5.10
C ILE A 52 -2.73 -4.07 6.24
N LEU A 53 -2.75 -5.40 6.15
CA LEU A 53 -3.25 -6.25 7.23
C LEU A 53 -2.16 -6.43 8.28
N THR A 54 -0.95 -6.78 7.82
CA THR A 54 0.26 -6.97 8.63
C THR A 54 1.46 -6.40 7.87
N GLY A 55 2.42 -5.80 8.59
CA GLY A 55 3.57 -5.12 7.98
C GLY A 55 3.42 -3.60 7.97
N GLN A 56 4.21 -2.94 7.13
CA GLN A 56 4.26 -1.49 7.00
C GLN A 56 4.44 -1.14 5.52
N GLY A 57 3.44 -0.50 4.94
CA GLY A 57 3.56 0.16 3.64
C GLY A 57 4.11 1.57 3.77
N ASP A 58 4.23 2.26 2.64
CA ASP A 58 5.06 3.42 2.41
C ASP A 58 5.32 4.32 3.64
N ALA A 59 6.62 4.50 3.85
CA ALA A 59 7.28 5.03 5.03
C ALA A 59 6.47 6.09 5.79
N VAL A 60 6.18 5.81 7.06
CA VAL A 60 5.67 6.76 8.06
C VAL A 60 6.56 8.01 8.19
N ALA A 61 7.77 7.99 7.66
CA ALA A 61 8.66 9.14 7.58
C ALA A 61 8.77 9.62 6.13
N ASP A 62 7.88 10.52 5.72
CA ASP A 62 8.30 11.57 4.79
C ASP A 62 9.47 12.32 5.47
N PRO A 63 10.71 12.25 4.95
CA PRO A 63 11.87 12.89 5.58
C PRO A 63 11.85 14.42 5.48
N TYR A 64 10.75 15.05 5.03
CA TYR A 64 10.56 16.50 5.04
C TYR A 64 9.49 16.96 6.05
N PRO A 65 9.74 16.84 7.37
CA PRO A 65 9.04 17.69 8.32
C PRO A 65 9.53 19.13 8.10
N ASN A 66 8.66 19.96 7.51
CA ASN A 66 8.68 21.42 7.58
C ASN A 66 10.01 22.13 7.31
N LYS A 67 10.12 22.74 6.13
CA LYS A 67 11.02 23.90 5.93
C LYS A 67 10.78 24.90 7.09
N PRO A 68 11.81 25.34 7.83
CA PRO A 68 11.61 26.31 8.89
C PRO A 68 11.23 27.64 8.22
N SER A 69 9.98 28.05 8.39
CA SER A 69 9.58 29.42 8.12
C SER A 69 9.52 30.15 9.45
N LYS A 70 10.67 30.61 9.94
CA LYS A 70 10.75 31.79 10.79
C LYS A 70 12.15 32.40 10.79
#